data_AF-A0ABD1YZA3-F1
#
_entry.id   AF-A0ABD1YZA3-F1
#
_cell.length_a   1.000
_cell.length_b   1.000
_cell.length_c   1.000
_cell.angle_alpha   90.00
_cell.angle_beta   90.00
_cell.angle_gamma   90.00
#
_symmetry.space_group_name_H-M   'P 1'
#
loop_
_entity.id
_entity.type
_entity.pdbx_description
1 polymer ?
#
loop_
_entity_poly.entity_id
_entity_poly.type
_entity_poly.pdbx_seq_one_letter_code
_entity_poly.pdbx_strand_id
1 'polypeptide(L)'
;MIRATFVHGGFQPSMDNSFRLSIGSNIVDRLSFVESKIDKVFSIEYVFITDLTSDVIDLCLLPNGGTTAFINTLELRPLGVEMYDVVYGGRYLKRLIRWNVGATDSDPVIRYPDDVYDRVWFTPETNLQIPSAKTSRKISLKTMWDNPPLMMFQSACASISLDGWYLSIPALYEPGLTQTFYVNLYFAEVQVVEATDVRSFSILLNDETYYANLTIGTGGRQVHSKALTETSAGATFTFIPVSGATLGPILNGIEYYGSGIWVVNSTDNRDVNALEVIKTSLGLGSWTGDPCFPVPYSWVTCETGSRVTSIKLSNYSLTGTIPTSIADLTALTDLWLDNNQNQGAIPDLKKLTKLKTL
;
A
#
# COMPACT_ATOMS: atom_id res chain seq x y z
N MET A 1 2.53 0.52 8.59
CA MET A 1 1.44 0.90 7.67
C MET A 1 1.58 2.37 7.31
N ILE A 2 1.52 2.71 6.02
CA ILE A 2 1.38 4.09 5.55
C ILE A 2 -0.02 4.28 4.99
N ARG A 3 -0.67 5.39 5.34
CA ARG A 3 -1.92 5.82 4.71
C ARG A 3 -1.75 7.22 4.14
N ALA A 4 -2.12 7.40 2.88
CA ALA A 4 -2.17 8.70 2.23
C ALA A 4 -3.61 9.01 1.80
N THR A 5 -4.08 10.23 2.07
CA THR A 5 -5.41 10.69 1.67
C THR A 5 -5.30 11.85 0.70
N PHE A 6 -6.18 11.83 -0.29
CA PHE A 6 -6.26 12.77 -1.39
C PHE A 6 -7.69 13.29 -1.53
N VAL A 7 -7.83 14.60 -1.61
CA VAL A 7 -9.07 15.32 -1.89
C VAL A 7 -8.75 16.36 -2.95
N HIS A 8 -9.28 16.16 -4.16
CA HIS A 8 -9.12 17.10 -5.26
C HIS A 8 -10.25 18.12 -5.20
N GLY A 9 -9.94 19.36 -4.81
CA GLY A 9 -10.91 20.46 -4.67
C GLY A 9 -11.14 21.25 -5.96
N GLY A 10 -10.92 20.67 -7.13
CA GLY A 10 -11.20 21.31 -8.42
C GLY A 10 -10.16 22.33 -8.90
N PHE A 11 -8.97 22.42 -8.30
CA PHE A 11 -7.90 23.28 -8.84
C PHE A 11 -7.36 22.66 -10.14
N GLN A 12 -7.41 23.40 -11.25
CA GLN A 12 -7.10 22.94 -12.62
C GLN A 12 -8.02 21.80 -13.12
N PRO A 13 -9.34 22.04 -13.25
CA PRO A 13 -10.31 20.99 -13.57
C PRO A 13 -10.20 20.47 -15.01
N SER A 14 -9.51 21.20 -15.90
CA SER A 14 -9.31 20.82 -17.32
C SER A 14 -8.09 19.91 -17.55
N MET A 15 -7.30 19.60 -16.53
CA MET A 15 -6.16 18.67 -16.63
C MET A 15 -6.46 17.41 -15.81
N ASP A 16 -6.26 16.24 -16.43
CA ASP A 16 -6.21 14.98 -15.68
C ASP A 16 -4.97 15.02 -14.77
N ASN A 17 -5.19 15.39 -13.51
CA ASN A 17 -4.14 15.44 -12.50
C ASN A 17 -3.75 14.00 -12.17
N SER A 18 -2.72 13.54 -12.87
CA SER A 18 -2.17 12.20 -12.71
C SER A 18 -0.71 12.25 -12.28
N PHE A 19 -0.35 11.38 -11.35
CA PHE A 19 1.00 11.25 -10.83
C PHE A 19 1.23 9.85 -10.28
N ARG A 20 2.50 9.47 -10.15
CA ARG A 20 2.89 8.19 -9.55
C ARG A 20 3.28 8.41 -8.10
N LEU A 21 2.97 7.43 -7.26
CA LEU A 21 3.42 7.38 -5.88
C LEU A 21 4.52 6.34 -5.75
N SER A 22 5.61 6.70 -5.11
CA SER A 22 6.61 5.74 -4.66
C SER A 22 6.76 5.70 -3.15
N ILE A 23 7.12 4.52 -2.65
CA ILE A 23 7.63 4.34 -1.30
C ILE A 23 8.99 3.64 -1.46
N GLY A 24 10.06 4.30 -1.00
CA GLY A 24 11.43 3.97 -1.35
C GLY A 24 11.62 3.93 -2.88
N SER A 25 12.29 2.90 -3.36
CA SER A 25 12.54 2.65 -4.78
C SER A 25 11.36 2.07 -5.56
N ASN A 26 10.21 1.83 -4.93
CA ASN A 26 9.08 1.14 -5.56
C ASN A 26 8.01 2.13 -5.97
N ILE A 27 7.61 2.11 -7.25
CA ILE A 27 6.37 2.75 -7.70
C ILE A 27 5.20 1.86 -7.25
N VAL A 28 4.45 2.32 -6.23
CA VAL A 28 3.38 1.54 -5.59
C VAL A 28 1.98 1.91 -6.09
N ASP A 29 1.83 3.08 -6.72
CA ASP A 29 0.56 3.49 -7.32
C ASP A 29 0.73 4.43 -8.52
N ARG A 30 -0.33 4.47 -9.34
CA ARG A 30 -0.54 5.42 -10.43
C ARG A 30 -1.90 6.08 -10.22
N LEU A 31 -1.88 7.30 -9.70
CA LEU A 31 -3.07 8.01 -9.31
C LEU A 31 -3.53 8.93 -10.45
N SER A 32 -4.84 8.98 -10.66
CA SER A 32 -5.49 9.91 -11.60
C SER A 32 -6.77 10.46 -10.95
N PHE A 33 -6.88 11.78 -10.97
CA PHE A 33 -7.96 12.56 -10.40
C PHE A 33 -8.66 13.34 -11.51
N VAL A 34 -9.62 12.65 -12.15
CA VAL A 34 -10.53 13.21 -13.16
C VAL A 34 -11.70 13.95 -12.51
N GLU A 35 -12.45 14.71 -13.29
CA GLU A 35 -13.60 15.52 -12.85
C GLU A 35 -14.61 14.74 -11.99
N SER A 36 -14.89 13.47 -12.31
CA SER A 36 -15.82 12.62 -11.55
C SER A 36 -15.35 12.27 -10.12
N LYS A 37 -14.11 12.63 -9.77
CA LYS A 37 -13.50 12.43 -8.45
C LYS A 37 -13.33 13.74 -7.65
N ILE A 38 -13.76 14.89 -8.18
CA ILE A 38 -13.72 16.17 -7.46
C ILE A 38 -14.55 16.06 -6.17
N ASP A 39 -14.04 16.65 -5.09
CA ASP A 39 -14.60 16.66 -3.73
C ASP A 39 -14.82 15.27 -3.09
N LYS A 40 -14.32 14.20 -3.73
CA LYS A 40 -14.31 12.85 -3.16
C LYS A 40 -13.02 12.62 -2.39
N VAL A 41 -13.17 11.94 -1.25
CA VAL A 41 -12.04 11.48 -0.45
C VAL A 41 -11.53 10.17 -1.03
N PHE A 42 -10.28 10.16 -1.49
CA PHE A 42 -9.60 8.95 -1.91
C PHE A 42 -8.50 8.62 -0.91
N SER A 43 -8.50 7.41 -0.37
CA SER A 43 -7.46 6.95 0.55
C SER A 43 -6.79 5.69 0.02
N ILE A 44 -5.46 5.67 0.11
CA ILE A 44 -4.65 4.49 -0.15
C ILE A 44 -3.92 4.12 1.13
N GLU A 45 -3.75 2.83 1.33
CA GLU A 45 -3.09 2.30 2.51
C GLU A 45 -2.20 1.13 2.10
N TYR A 46 -0.96 1.18 2.57
CA TYR A 46 0.06 0.19 2.32
C TYR A 46 0.57 -0.40 3.63
N VAL A 47 0.67 -1.73 3.67
CA VAL A 47 1.38 -2.49 4.69
C VAL A 47 2.64 -3.05 4.06
N PHE A 48 3.78 -2.77 4.66
CA PHE A 48 5.08 -3.19 4.21
C PHE A 48 6.01 -3.25 5.43
N ILE A 49 7.15 -3.92 5.26
CA ILE A 49 8.21 -3.92 6.26
C ILE A 49 9.22 -2.86 5.86
N THR A 50 9.57 -2.00 6.80
CA THR A 50 10.68 -1.05 6.63
C THR A 50 12.00 -1.83 6.74
N ASP A 51 12.99 -1.46 5.94
CA ASP A 51 14.35 -1.96 6.15
C ASP A 51 14.80 -1.56 7.57
N LEU A 52 15.26 -2.53 8.37
CA LEU A 52 15.72 -2.30 9.75
C LEU A 52 16.97 -1.41 9.82
N THR A 53 17.61 -1.13 8.68
CA THR A 53 18.85 -0.37 8.61
C THR A 53 18.66 1.15 8.43
N SER A 54 17.45 1.62 8.10
CA SER A 54 17.12 3.05 7.93
C SER A 54 15.95 3.45 8.82
N ASP A 55 16.09 4.55 9.54
CA ASP A 55 15.01 5.22 10.29
C ASP A 55 14.18 6.17 9.41
N VAL A 56 14.49 6.23 8.11
CA VAL A 56 13.83 7.08 7.12
C VAL A 56 13.02 6.24 6.13
N ILE A 57 11.81 6.70 5.81
CA ILE A 57 10.99 6.17 4.73
C ILE A 57 10.77 7.29 3.71
N ASP A 58 11.33 7.10 2.51
CA ASP A 58 11.09 8.03 1.40
C ASP A 58 9.71 7.78 0.78
N LEU A 59 8.92 8.83 0.66
CA LEU A 59 7.67 8.84 -0.09
C LEU A 59 7.73 9.96 -1.12
N CYS A 60 7.68 9.60 -2.40
CA CYS A 60 7.80 10.58 -3.48
C CYS A 60 6.52 10.63 -4.32
N LEU A 61 6.09 11.84 -4.62
CA LEU A 61 5.06 12.11 -5.61
C LEU A 61 5.75 12.48 -6.92
N LEU A 62 5.44 11.76 -8.00
CA LEU A 62 6.09 11.91 -9.29
C LEU A 62 5.04 12.37 -10.32
N PRO A 63 4.87 13.69 -10.53
CA PRO A 63 3.95 14.21 -11.52
C PRO A 63 4.22 13.63 -12.91
N ASN A 64 3.14 13.37 -13.64
CA ASN A 64 3.24 13.19 -15.09
C ASN A 64 3.45 14.58 -15.73
N GLY A 65 4.01 14.64 -16.94
CA GLY A 65 4.39 15.90 -17.57
C GLY A 65 3.26 16.94 -17.57
N GLY A 66 3.50 18.09 -16.92
CA GLY A 66 2.54 19.19 -16.83
C GLY A 66 1.46 19.07 -15.75
N THR A 67 1.42 18.00 -14.95
CA THR A 67 0.46 17.83 -13.86
C THR A 67 1.02 18.32 -12.52
N THR A 68 0.12 18.58 -11.57
CA THR A 68 0.50 18.87 -10.17
C THR A 68 0.20 17.65 -9.32
N ALA A 69 1.21 17.15 -8.60
CA ALA A 69 0.98 16.13 -7.59
C ALA A 69 0.63 16.78 -6.24
N PHE A 70 -0.24 16.12 -5.48
CA PHE A 70 -0.71 16.62 -4.20
C PHE A 70 -0.96 15.46 -3.23
N ILE A 71 -0.94 15.77 -1.95
CA ILE A 71 -1.31 14.87 -0.85
C ILE A 71 -1.91 15.72 0.26
N ASN A 72 -3.03 15.30 0.83
CA ASN A 72 -3.71 16.07 1.87
C ASN A 72 -3.31 15.60 3.26
N THR A 73 -3.25 14.29 3.48
CA THR A 73 -2.75 13.71 4.73
C THR A 73 -1.82 12.55 4.45
N LEU A 74 -0.81 12.41 5.31
CA LEU A 74 0.10 11.29 5.36
C LEU A 74 0.18 10.79 6.80
N GLU A 75 -0.12 9.52 7.02
CA GLU A 75 -0.12 8.88 8.32
C GLU A 75 0.82 7.68 8.30
N LEU A 76 1.70 7.60 9.30
CA LEU A 76 2.52 6.42 9.57
C LEU A 76 2.01 5.76 10.85
N ARG A 77 1.55 4.51 10.73
CA ARG A 77 1.04 3.72 11.85
C ARG A 77 1.87 2.43 12.01
N PRO A 78 2.53 2.20 13.16
CA PRO A 78 3.16 0.92 13.42
C PRO A 78 2.09 -0.17 13.57
N LEU A 79 2.40 -1.37 13.09
CA LEU A 79 1.58 -2.57 13.27
C LEU A 79 2.31 -3.56 14.17
N GLY A 80 1.58 -4.55 14.70
CA GLY A 80 2.20 -5.66 15.41
C GLY A 80 3.19 -6.42 14.53
N VAL A 81 4.29 -6.90 15.11
CA VAL A 81 5.39 -7.51 14.34
C VAL A 81 4.96 -8.74 13.55
N GLU A 82 4.08 -9.59 14.08
CA GLU A 82 3.60 -10.77 13.35
C GLU A 82 2.43 -10.46 12.40
N MET A 83 2.07 -9.18 12.25
CA MET A 83 0.91 -8.84 11.44
C MET A 83 1.18 -8.95 9.95
N TYR A 84 0.34 -9.71 9.25
CA TYR A 84 0.40 -9.88 7.80
C TYR A 84 1.73 -10.48 7.32
N ASP A 85 2.20 -11.54 7.99
CA ASP A 85 3.49 -12.22 7.76
C ASP A 85 3.89 -12.46 6.29
N VAL A 86 2.92 -12.59 5.37
CA VAL A 86 3.15 -12.60 3.92
C VAL A 86 3.99 -11.43 3.39
N VAL A 87 4.10 -10.30 4.10
CA VAL A 87 4.97 -9.18 3.72
C VAL A 87 6.47 -9.49 3.88
N TYR A 88 6.84 -10.41 4.78
CA TYR A 88 8.25 -10.82 4.99
C TYR A 88 8.90 -11.43 3.76
N GLY A 89 8.11 -11.92 2.80
CA GLY A 89 8.60 -12.47 1.54
C GLY A 89 9.05 -11.43 0.49
N GLY A 90 9.46 -10.23 0.90
CA GLY A 90 9.80 -9.15 -0.04
C GLY A 90 8.57 -8.62 -0.77
N ARG A 91 7.47 -8.44 -0.05
CA ARG A 91 6.20 -7.99 -0.60
C ARG A 91 5.59 -6.88 0.24
N TYR A 92 4.69 -6.13 -0.39
CA TYR A 92 3.80 -5.21 0.31
C TYR A 92 2.34 -5.60 0.06
N LEU A 93 1.46 -5.14 0.92
CA LEU A 93 0.01 -5.21 0.77
C LEU A 93 -0.57 -3.82 0.53
N LYS A 94 -1.46 -3.70 -0.45
CA LYS A 94 -2.30 -2.53 -0.71
C LYS A 94 -3.70 -2.86 -0.24
N ARG A 95 -4.26 -2.07 0.69
CA ARG A 95 -5.65 -2.24 1.13
C ARG A 95 -6.57 -1.95 -0.05
N LEU A 96 -7.42 -2.90 -0.38
CA LEU A 96 -8.49 -2.73 -1.36
C LEU A 96 -9.81 -2.54 -0.62
N ILE A 97 -10.10 -3.46 0.30
CA ILE A 97 -11.32 -3.44 1.10
C ILE A 97 -10.95 -3.70 2.56
N ARG A 98 -11.59 -2.95 3.46
CA ARG A 98 -11.68 -3.26 4.88
C ARG A 98 -13.07 -2.88 5.36
N TRP A 99 -13.96 -3.86 5.46
CA TRP A 99 -15.38 -3.62 5.74
C TRP A 99 -15.81 -4.12 7.11
N ASN A 100 -16.60 -3.29 7.80
CA ASN A 100 -17.47 -3.69 8.89
C ASN A 100 -18.80 -4.16 8.31
N VAL A 101 -18.94 -5.47 8.11
CA VAL A 101 -20.09 -6.07 7.42
C VAL A 101 -21.34 -6.00 8.31
N GLY A 102 -22.47 -5.65 7.70
CA GLY A 102 -23.74 -5.43 8.41
C GLY A 102 -23.91 -4.04 9.02
N ALA A 103 -22.90 -3.17 8.92
CA ALA A 103 -23.02 -1.76 9.23
C ALA A 103 -23.71 -0.98 8.10
N THR A 104 -24.34 0.13 8.46
CA THR A 104 -25.00 1.08 7.56
C THR A 104 -24.33 2.44 7.64
N ASP A 105 -24.59 3.35 6.70
CA ASP A 105 -23.95 4.69 6.68
C ASP A 105 -24.26 5.56 7.91
N SER A 106 -25.25 5.18 8.70
CA SER A 106 -25.55 5.79 10.00
C SER A 106 -24.63 5.30 11.14
N ASP A 107 -23.93 4.19 10.95
CA ASP A 107 -22.99 3.66 11.93
C ASP A 107 -21.67 4.42 11.87
N PRO A 108 -21.01 4.64 13.03
CA PRO A 108 -19.72 5.30 13.06
C PRO A 108 -18.66 4.46 12.36
N VAL A 109 -17.77 5.14 11.64
CA VAL A 109 -16.55 4.53 11.09
C VAL A 109 -15.68 4.04 12.25
N ILE A 110 -15.31 2.76 12.23
CA ILE A 110 -14.44 2.18 13.26
C ILE A 110 -12.98 2.47 12.90
N ARG A 111 -12.28 3.11 13.83
CA ARG A 111 -10.84 3.41 13.77
C ARG A 111 -10.32 3.66 15.19
N TYR A 112 -9.16 4.30 15.37
CA TYR A 112 -8.70 4.66 16.71
C TYR A 112 -9.74 5.52 17.46
N PRO A 113 -10.02 5.25 18.76
CA PRO A 113 -9.33 4.31 19.65
C PRO A 113 -9.87 2.88 19.65
N ASP A 114 -10.95 2.57 18.93
CA ASP A 114 -11.56 1.23 18.92
C ASP A 114 -10.68 0.19 18.21
N ASP A 115 -9.95 0.61 17.17
CA ASP A 115 -8.86 -0.15 16.56
C ASP A 115 -7.52 0.46 17.00
N VAL A 116 -6.74 -0.28 17.79
CA VAL A 116 -5.47 0.20 18.37
C VAL A 116 -4.40 0.52 17.32
N TYR A 117 -4.52 -0.04 16.12
CA TYR A 117 -3.62 0.22 15.00
C TYR A 117 -4.12 1.34 14.07
N ASP A 118 -5.25 1.97 14.43
CA ASP A 118 -5.95 2.97 13.63
C ASP A 118 -6.27 2.49 12.20
N ARG A 119 -6.52 1.19 12.02
CA ARG A 119 -7.09 0.69 10.77
C ARG A 119 -8.52 1.20 10.66
N VAL A 120 -8.88 1.72 9.49
CA VAL A 120 -10.22 2.23 9.24
C VAL A 120 -11.07 1.12 8.63
N TRP A 121 -12.18 0.80 9.30
CA TRP A 121 -13.19 -0.15 8.81
C TRP A 121 -14.40 0.61 8.31
N PHE A 122 -14.70 0.43 7.03
CA PHE A 122 -15.76 1.15 6.32
C PHE A 122 -17.05 0.33 6.29
N THR A 123 -18.18 1.01 6.13
CA THR A 123 -19.41 0.35 5.69
C THR A 123 -19.19 -0.25 4.30
N PRO A 124 -19.80 -1.40 3.96
CA PRO A 124 -19.69 -1.96 2.62
C PRO A 124 -20.18 -0.96 1.56
N GLU A 125 -19.35 -0.72 0.54
CA GLU A 125 -19.67 0.23 -0.55
C GLU A 125 -20.81 -0.28 -1.45
N THR A 126 -21.09 -1.59 -1.37
CA THR A 126 -22.15 -2.25 -2.12
C THR A 126 -23.20 -2.83 -1.18
N ASN A 127 -24.47 -2.74 -1.60
CA ASN A 127 -25.53 -3.45 -0.91
C ASN A 127 -25.35 -4.95 -1.15
N LEU A 128 -24.97 -5.68 -0.10
CA LEU A 128 -24.76 -7.13 -0.16
C LEU A 128 -26.07 -7.93 -0.36
N GLN A 129 -27.23 -7.29 -0.23
CA GLN A 129 -28.56 -7.94 -0.33
C GLN A 129 -28.77 -9.09 0.68
N ILE A 130 -27.95 -9.15 1.73
CA ILE A 130 -28.08 -10.10 2.84
C ILE A 130 -28.57 -9.37 4.09
N PRO A 131 -29.56 -9.90 4.82
CA PRO A 131 -30.05 -9.29 6.05
C PRO A 131 -28.91 -9.01 7.04
N SER A 132 -28.88 -7.79 7.54
CA SER A 132 -27.95 -7.40 8.61
C SER A 132 -28.55 -7.64 9.99
N ALA A 133 -27.69 -7.93 10.95
CA ALA A 133 -28.05 -8.08 12.35
C ALA A 133 -27.01 -7.37 13.23
N LYS A 134 -27.45 -6.90 14.40
CA LYS A 134 -26.61 -6.19 15.37
C LYS A 134 -26.74 -6.80 16.76
N THR A 135 -25.68 -6.67 17.55
CA THR A 135 -25.65 -7.12 18.95
C THR A 135 -24.86 -6.17 19.84
N SER A 136 -25.23 -6.14 21.12
CA SER A 136 -24.45 -5.48 22.18
C SER A 136 -23.69 -6.48 23.06
N ARG A 137 -23.75 -7.77 22.73
CA ARG A 137 -23.04 -8.82 23.46
C ARG A 137 -21.53 -8.63 23.35
N LYS A 138 -20.82 -8.80 24.45
CA LYS A 138 -19.35 -8.83 24.44
C LYS A 138 -18.86 -10.15 23.86
N ILE A 139 -18.16 -10.06 22.74
CA ILE A 139 -17.59 -11.20 22.03
C ILE A 139 -16.12 -11.33 22.44
N SER A 140 -15.70 -12.54 22.80
CA SER A 140 -14.30 -12.82 23.15
C SER A 140 -13.45 -12.94 21.88
N LEU A 141 -12.35 -12.18 21.82
CA LEU A 141 -11.42 -12.13 20.67
C LEU A 141 -10.03 -12.75 20.96
N LYS A 142 -9.88 -13.49 22.06
CA LYS A 142 -8.58 -13.96 22.58
C LYS A 142 -7.69 -14.74 21.60
N THR A 143 -8.24 -15.24 20.50
CA THR A 143 -7.54 -16.13 19.55
C THR A 143 -7.14 -15.43 18.24
N MET A 144 -7.31 -14.11 18.12
CA MET A 144 -7.04 -13.36 16.88
C MET A 144 -5.69 -12.63 16.98
N TRP A 145 -4.79 -12.92 16.04
CA TRP A 145 -3.40 -12.44 16.07
C TRP A 145 -3.27 -10.96 15.70
N ASP A 146 -4.20 -10.43 14.89
CA ASP A 146 -4.16 -9.07 14.34
C ASP A 146 -4.90 -8.04 15.23
N ASN A 147 -5.38 -8.47 16.39
CA ASN A 147 -6.14 -7.66 17.36
C ASN A 147 -7.22 -6.77 16.72
N PRO A 148 -8.23 -7.36 16.05
CA PRO A 148 -9.31 -6.62 15.39
C PRO A 148 -10.21 -5.91 16.41
N PRO A 149 -10.85 -4.79 16.03
CA PRO A 149 -11.66 -4.00 16.94
C PRO A 149 -12.93 -4.75 17.32
N LEU A 150 -13.28 -4.75 18.62
CA LEU A 150 -14.50 -5.39 19.12
C LEU A 150 -15.77 -4.86 18.46
N MET A 151 -15.78 -3.57 18.12
CA MET A 151 -16.91 -2.90 17.48
C MET A 151 -17.27 -3.53 16.13
N MET A 152 -16.31 -4.10 15.39
CA MET A 152 -16.60 -4.76 14.10
C MET A 152 -17.41 -6.04 14.28
N PHE A 153 -17.29 -6.72 15.42
CA PHE A 153 -18.06 -7.93 15.71
C PHE A 153 -19.49 -7.65 16.20
N GLN A 154 -19.89 -6.38 16.35
CA GLN A 154 -21.24 -6.02 16.78
C GLN A 154 -22.27 -5.98 15.65
N SER A 155 -21.81 -6.08 14.40
CA SER A 155 -22.65 -6.20 13.21
C SER A 155 -22.23 -7.39 12.37
N ALA A 156 -23.19 -7.93 11.61
CA ALA A 156 -22.93 -8.94 10.61
C ALA A 156 -24.01 -8.93 9.52
N CYS A 157 -23.69 -9.49 8.36
CA CYS A 157 -24.69 -10.00 7.42
C CYS A 157 -24.83 -11.50 7.62
N ALA A 158 -26.06 -11.99 7.77
CA ALA A 158 -26.38 -13.40 7.96
C ALA A 158 -27.47 -13.84 7.00
N SER A 159 -27.24 -14.93 6.27
CA SER A 159 -28.29 -15.51 5.41
C SER A 159 -29.39 -16.11 6.28
N ILE A 160 -30.63 -15.86 5.87
CA ILE A 160 -31.84 -16.49 6.43
C ILE A 160 -32.14 -17.85 5.78
N SER A 161 -31.49 -18.17 4.65
CA SER A 161 -31.64 -19.47 3.96
C SER A 161 -30.43 -20.37 4.19
N LEU A 162 -30.66 -21.67 4.02
CA LEU A 162 -29.61 -22.70 4.00
C LEU A 162 -29.00 -22.90 2.59
N ASP A 163 -29.34 -22.03 1.64
CA ASP A 163 -28.78 -22.07 0.27
C ASP A 163 -27.38 -21.42 0.19
N GLY A 164 -26.93 -20.80 1.29
CA GLY A 164 -25.69 -20.05 1.30
C GLY A 164 -25.81 -18.68 0.64
N TRP A 165 -24.67 -18.01 0.47
CA TRP A 165 -24.58 -16.75 -0.26
C TRP A 165 -23.14 -16.51 -0.71
N TYR A 166 -22.95 -15.52 -1.59
CA TYR A 166 -21.61 -15.16 -2.05
C TYR A 166 -21.34 -13.67 -1.94
N LEU A 167 -20.06 -13.34 -1.79
CA LEU A 167 -19.51 -11.99 -1.87
C LEU A 167 -18.54 -11.96 -3.04
N SER A 168 -18.85 -11.18 -4.07
CA SER A 168 -17.96 -10.98 -5.20
C SER A 168 -17.22 -9.65 -5.09
N ILE A 169 -15.90 -9.71 -5.20
CA ILE A 169 -15.01 -8.56 -5.27
C ILE A 169 -14.44 -8.56 -6.69
N PRO A 170 -14.77 -7.54 -7.51
CA PRO A 170 -14.32 -7.49 -8.90
C PRO A 170 -12.79 -7.38 -8.96
N ALA A 171 -12.20 -7.91 -10.03
CA ALA A 171 -10.79 -7.70 -10.33
C ALA A 171 -10.49 -6.19 -10.39
N LEU A 172 -9.38 -5.76 -9.79
CA LEU A 172 -8.87 -4.42 -10.04
C LEU A 172 -8.35 -4.41 -11.48
N TYR A 173 -8.92 -3.55 -12.31
CA TYR A 173 -8.74 -3.58 -13.76
C TYR A 173 -7.28 -3.45 -14.21
N GLU A 174 -6.81 -4.42 -14.99
CA GLU A 174 -5.96 -4.33 -16.20
C GLU A 174 -6.10 -5.72 -16.89
N PRO A 175 -6.81 -5.83 -18.03
CA PRO A 175 -7.01 -7.13 -18.70
C PRO A 175 -5.68 -7.81 -19.03
N GLY A 176 -5.46 -9.03 -18.49
CA GLY A 176 -4.27 -9.84 -18.78
C GLY A 176 -3.19 -9.85 -17.69
N LEU A 177 -3.36 -9.11 -16.59
CA LEU A 177 -2.45 -9.16 -15.44
C LEU A 177 -3.01 -10.05 -14.31
N THR A 178 -2.21 -11.01 -13.85
CA THR A 178 -2.49 -11.78 -12.63
C THR A 178 -2.31 -10.88 -11.41
N GLN A 179 -3.31 -10.87 -10.53
CA GLN A 179 -3.26 -10.17 -9.26
C GLN A 179 -2.97 -11.17 -8.15
N THR A 180 -2.06 -10.80 -7.26
CA THR A 180 -1.84 -11.54 -6.03
C THR A 180 -2.60 -10.86 -4.89
N PHE A 181 -3.29 -11.62 -4.04
CA PHE A 181 -4.07 -11.05 -2.94
C PHE A 181 -3.93 -11.83 -1.62
N TYR A 182 -4.32 -11.15 -0.54
CA TYR A 182 -4.35 -11.66 0.83
C TYR A 182 -5.70 -11.30 1.49
N VAL A 183 -6.30 -12.23 2.24
CA VAL A 183 -7.64 -12.04 2.79
C VAL A 183 -7.74 -12.47 4.24
N ASN A 184 -8.43 -11.65 5.03
CA ASN A 184 -8.92 -12.00 6.36
C ASN A 184 -10.44 -11.90 6.40
N LEU A 185 -11.10 -12.92 6.94
CA LEU A 185 -12.53 -12.98 7.18
C LEU A 185 -12.80 -13.13 8.67
N TYR A 186 -13.78 -12.37 9.17
CA TYR A 186 -14.10 -12.29 10.60
C TYR A 186 -15.54 -12.66 10.85
N PHE A 187 -15.75 -13.48 11.88
CA PHE A 187 -17.04 -14.09 12.19
C PHE A 187 -17.32 -14.08 13.69
N ALA A 188 -18.55 -13.83 14.07
CA ALA A 188 -19.09 -14.02 15.40
C ALA A 188 -20.62 -14.07 15.33
N GLU A 189 -21.22 -14.79 16.27
CA GLU A 189 -22.68 -14.83 16.37
C GLU A 189 -23.23 -13.52 16.94
N VAL A 190 -24.07 -12.84 16.16
CA VAL A 190 -24.74 -11.58 16.56
C VAL A 190 -26.23 -11.76 16.78
N GLN A 191 -26.81 -12.87 16.31
CA GLN A 191 -28.20 -13.20 16.52
C GLN A 191 -28.39 -13.90 17.87
N VAL A 192 -29.61 -13.88 18.38
CA VAL A 192 -30.00 -14.74 19.50
C VAL A 192 -30.29 -16.11 18.91
N VAL A 193 -29.53 -17.12 19.34
CA VAL A 193 -29.61 -18.50 18.82
C VAL A 193 -29.97 -19.45 19.95
N GLU A 194 -30.73 -20.49 19.65
CA GLU A 194 -31.10 -21.54 20.59
C GLU A 194 -29.96 -22.53 20.81
N ALA A 195 -30.03 -23.33 21.88
CA ALA A 195 -28.99 -24.32 22.18
C ALA A 195 -28.86 -25.42 21.11
N THR A 196 -29.93 -25.66 20.35
CA THR A 196 -29.98 -26.61 19.24
C THR A 196 -29.51 -26.02 17.92
N ASP A 197 -29.31 -24.70 17.86
CA ASP A 197 -28.92 -24.04 16.63
C ASP A 197 -27.45 -24.29 16.29
N VAL A 198 -27.21 -24.61 15.03
CA VAL A 198 -25.88 -24.87 14.49
C VAL A 198 -25.66 -23.98 13.28
N ARG A 199 -24.77 -23.01 13.42
CA ARG A 199 -24.24 -22.25 12.29
C ARG A 199 -22.90 -22.82 11.87
N SER A 200 -22.90 -23.62 10.81
CA SER A 200 -21.69 -24.21 10.26
C SER A 200 -21.70 -24.19 8.74
N PHE A 201 -20.59 -23.76 8.13
CA PHE A 201 -20.49 -23.59 6.68
C PHE A 201 -19.04 -23.72 6.20
N SER A 202 -18.86 -24.09 4.94
CA SER A 202 -17.59 -24.03 4.23
C SER A 202 -17.49 -22.72 3.45
N ILE A 203 -16.27 -22.27 3.21
CA ILE A 203 -15.94 -21.07 2.45
C ILE A 203 -15.18 -21.52 1.21
N LEU A 204 -15.69 -21.17 0.04
CA LEU A 204 -14.98 -21.30 -1.22
C LEU A 204 -14.44 -19.93 -1.63
N LEU A 205 -13.29 -19.92 -2.30
CA LEU A 205 -12.69 -18.77 -2.95
C LEU A 205 -12.50 -19.13 -4.42
N ASN A 206 -13.25 -18.47 -5.30
CA ASN A 206 -13.29 -18.79 -6.74
C ASN A 206 -13.53 -20.30 -6.98
N ASP A 207 -14.58 -20.82 -6.34
CA ASP A 207 -15.04 -22.22 -6.39
C ASP A 207 -14.08 -23.26 -5.78
N GLU A 208 -12.89 -22.86 -5.35
CA GLU A 208 -11.94 -23.72 -4.63
C GLU A 208 -12.14 -23.64 -3.11
N THR A 209 -11.92 -24.75 -2.41
CA THR A 209 -12.11 -24.78 -0.96
C THR A 209 -11.07 -23.91 -0.25
N TYR A 210 -11.52 -22.82 0.37
CA TYR A 210 -10.69 -21.92 1.17
C TYR A 210 -10.65 -22.34 2.64
N TYR A 211 -11.81 -22.71 3.20
CA TYR A 211 -11.91 -23.23 4.56
C TYR A 211 -13.11 -24.17 4.68
N ALA A 212 -12.90 -25.38 5.19
CA ALA A 212 -13.96 -26.37 5.33
C ALA A 212 -14.55 -26.36 6.75
N ASN A 213 -15.87 -26.52 6.84
CA ASN A 213 -16.59 -26.81 8.09
C ASN A 213 -16.33 -25.80 9.22
N LEU A 214 -16.39 -24.49 8.93
CA LEU A 214 -16.31 -23.45 9.95
C LEU A 214 -17.59 -23.44 10.78
N THR A 215 -17.49 -23.72 12.08
CA THR A 215 -18.59 -23.59 13.03
C THR A 215 -18.47 -22.30 13.84
N ILE A 216 -19.55 -21.52 13.91
CA ILE A 216 -19.61 -20.28 14.69
C ILE A 216 -20.16 -20.59 16.09
N GLY A 217 -19.39 -20.23 17.11
CA GLY A 217 -19.76 -20.41 18.52
C GLY A 217 -19.98 -19.08 19.23
N THR A 218 -19.77 -19.07 20.54
CA THR A 218 -19.95 -17.87 21.39
C THR A 218 -18.81 -16.86 21.31
N GLY A 219 -17.63 -17.27 20.81
CA GLY A 219 -16.47 -16.42 20.59
C GLY A 219 -16.30 -16.01 19.14
N GLY A 220 -15.46 -14.99 18.91
CA GLY A 220 -15.08 -14.60 17.57
C GLY A 220 -14.21 -15.66 16.89
N ARG A 221 -14.31 -15.74 15.56
CA ARG A 221 -13.50 -16.60 14.69
C ARG A 221 -12.90 -15.76 13.57
N GLN A 222 -11.68 -16.10 13.19
CA GLN A 222 -10.96 -15.50 12.09
C GLN A 222 -10.52 -16.60 11.14
N VAL A 223 -10.70 -16.37 9.84
CA VAL A 223 -10.16 -17.21 8.77
C VAL A 223 -9.31 -16.31 7.89
N HIS A 224 -8.02 -16.56 7.83
CA HIS A 224 -7.09 -15.77 7.03
C HIS A 224 -6.31 -16.63 6.04
N SER A 225 -5.75 -15.96 5.03
CA SER A 225 -4.92 -16.60 4.03
C SER A 225 -3.65 -17.13 4.70
N LYS A 226 -3.30 -18.39 4.41
CA LYS A 226 -2.01 -18.99 4.82
C LYS A 226 -0.88 -18.67 3.85
N ALA A 227 -1.25 -18.33 2.62
CA ALA A 227 -0.36 -17.94 1.54
C ALA A 227 -1.12 -16.96 0.65
N LEU A 228 -0.39 -16.23 -0.16
CA LEU A 228 -0.97 -15.35 -1.16
C LEU A 228 -1.65 -16.16 -2.27
N THR A 229 -2.75 -15.65 -2.79
CA THR A 229 -3.51 -16.29 -3.89
C THR A 229 -3.39 -15.46 -5.15
N GLU A 230 -3.22 -16.12 -6.31
CA GLU A 230 -3.17 -15.47 -7.61
C GLU A 230 -4.47 -15.68 -8.39
N THR A 231 -4.98 -14.61 -9.01
CA THR A 231 -6.21 -14.65 -9.81
C THR A 231 -6.17 -13.63 -10.95
N SER A 232 -6.87 -13.92 -12.04
CA SER A 232 -7.14 -12.98 -13.14
C SER A 232 -8.60 -12.49 -13.15
N ALA A 233 -9.49 -13.08 -12.34
CA ALA A 233 -10.93 -12.86 -12.39
C ALA A 233 -11.51 -12.10 -11.17
N GLY A 234 -10.66 -11.70 -10.22
CA GLY A 234 -11.08 -11.15 -8.92
C GLY A 234 -11.26 -12.25 -7.88
N ALA A 235 -12.04 -11.97 -6.83
CA ALA A 235 -12.29 -12.89 -5.74
C ALA A 235 -13.79 -13.02 -5.44
N THR A 236 -14.32 -14.24 -5.59
CA THR A 236 -15.68 -14.59 -5.18
C THR A 236 -15.61 -15.53 -3.98
N PHE A 237 -16.09 -15.06 -2.85
CA PHE A 237 -16.25 -15.86 -1.63
C PHE A 237 -17.64 -16.47 -1.61
N THR A 238 -17.74 -17.79 -1.64
CA THR A 238 -19.02 -18.51 -1.54
C THR A 238 -19.10 -19.19 -0.20
N PHE A 239 -20.15 -18.89 0.58
CA PHE A 239 -20.39 -19.48 1.89
C PHE A 239 -21.48 -20.54 1.77
N ILE A 240 -21.13 -21.80 2.04
CA ILE A 240 -22.00 -22.96 1.80
C ILE A 240 -22.29 -23.66 3.14
N PRO A 241 -23.55 -23.67 3.62
CA PRO A 241 -23.94 -24.43 4.80
C PRO A 241 -23.54 -25.90 4.70
N VAL A 242 -23.01 -26.46 5.79
CA VAL A 242 -22.70 -27.90 5.85
C VAL A 242 -23.95 -28.70 6.22
N SER A 243 -23.93 -30.01 5.94
CA SER A 243 -24.98 -30.91 6.39
C SER A 243 -25.18 -30.82 7.91
N GLY A 244 -26.42 -30.63 8.35
CA GLY A 244 -26.78 -30.46 9.76
C GLY A 244 -26.74 -29.02 10.29
N ALA A 245 -26.38 -28.03 9.48
CA ALA A 245 -26.55 -26.63 9.84
C ALA A 245 -28.04 -26.26 9.91
N THR A 246 -28.44 -25.53 10.95
CA THR A 246 -29.81 -24.99 11.11
C THR A 246 -29.88 -23.51 10.80
N LEU A 247 -28.73 -22.83 10.78
CA LEU A 247 -28.61 -21.40 10.46
C LEU A 247 -27.71 -21.18 9.25
N GLY A 248 -28.07 -20.21 8.40
CA GLY A 248 -27.31 -19.83 7.21
C GLY A 248 -25.94 -19.21 7.53
N PRO A 249 -25.07 -18.95 6.55
CA PRO A 249 -23.74 -18.41 6.82
C PRO A 249 -23.78 -16.94 7.26
N ILE A 250 -22.77 -16.52 8.03
CA ILE A 250 -22.63 -15.17 8.60
C ILE A 250 -21.28 -14.57 8.25
N LEU A 251 -21.15 -13.24 8.23
CA LEU A 251 -19.89 -12.52 8.08
C LEU A 251 -19.96 -11.17 8.82
N ASN A 252 -18.96 -10.88 9.66
CA ASN A 252 -18.88 -9.63 10.44
C ASN A 252 -17.89 -8.63 9.83
N GLY A 253 -16.82 -9.13 9.23
CA GLY A 253 -15.80 -8.26 8.66
C GLY A 253 -14.96 -8.95 7.61
N ILE A 254 -14.38 -8.15 6.72
CA ILE A 254 -13.44 -8.62 5.72
C ILE A 254 -12.32 -7.60 5.55
N GLU A 255 -11.10 -8.10 5.43
CA GLU A 255 -9.98 -7.37 4.85
C GLU A 255 -9.53 -8.07 3.57
N TYR A 256 -9.42 -7.32 2.50
CA TYR A 256 -8.96 -7.79 1.20
C TYR A 256 -7.85 -6.87 0.70
N TYR A 257 -6.67 -7.44 0.48
CA TYR A 257 -5.47 -6.73 0.06
C TYR A 257 -4.99 -7.25 -1.28
N GLY A 258 -4.56 -6.35 -2.16
CA GLY A 258 -3.67 -6.69 -3.26
C GLY A 258 -2.24 -6.77 -2.74
N SER A 259 -1.40 -7.60 -3.35
CA SER A 259 0.01 -7.71 -3.00
C SER A 259 0.90 -7.41 -4.19
N GLY A 260 1.91 -6.58 -3.95
CA GLY A 260 2.98 -6.28 -4.92
C GLY A 260 4.34 -6.73 -4.41
N ILE A 261 5.29 -6.86 -5.34
CA ILE A 261 6.69 -7.15 -5.01
C ILE A 261 7.33 -5.88 -4.43
N TRP A 262 8.07 -6.04 -3.35
CA TRP A 262 8.87 -4.99 -2.74
C TRP A 262 10.34 -5.18 -3.13
N VAL A 263 10.83 -4.33 -4.02
CA VAL A 263 12.22 -4.36 -4.48
C VAL A 263 13.00 -3.28 -3.73
N VAL A 264 14.01 -3.69 -2.97
CA VAL A 264 14.94 -2.75 -2.33
C VAL A 264 16.08 -2.48 -3.30
N ASN A 265 15.95 -1.40 -4.08
CA ASN A 265 17.03 -0.89 -4.90
C ASN A 265 17.54 0.40 -4.26
N SER A 266 18.86 0.55 -4.20
CA SER A 266 19.52 1.78 -3.80
C SER A 266 20.66 2.07 -4.75
N THR A 267 20.99 3.34 -4.93
CA THR A 267 22.23 3.79 -5.55
C THR A 267 23.42 3.26 -4.75
N ASP A 268 24.55 3.00 -5.40
CA ASP A 268 25.80 2.62 -4.72
C ASP A 268 26.16 3.70 -3.69
N ASN A 269 26.40 3.28 -2.45
CA ASN A 269 26.64 4.19 -1.34
C ASN A 269 27.81 5.15 -1.59
N ARG A 270 28.82 4.75 -2.39
CA ARG A 270 29.92 5.66 -2.76
C ARG A 270 29.42 6.80 -3.65
N ASP A 271 28.53 6.49 -4.59
CA ASP A 271 27.97 7.49 -5.48
C ASP A 271 27.01 8.41 -4.71
N VAL A 272 26.19 7.86 -3.78
CA VAL A 272 25.34 8.67 -2.88
C VAL A 272 26.18 9.64 -2.04
N ASN A 273 27.22 9.13 -1.37
CA ASN A 273 28.11 9.96 -0.54
C ASN A 273 28.82 11.04 -1.36
N ALA A 274 29.28 10.69 -2.57
CA ALA A 274 29.91 11.66 -3.47
C ALA A 274 28.93 12.77 -3.88
N LEU A 275 27.69 12.40 -4.23
CA LEU A 275 26.64 13.33 -4.62
C LEU A 275 26.18 14.24 -3.48
N GLU A 276 26.12 13.78 -2.23
CA GLU A 276 25.81 14.63 -1.08
C GLU A 276 26.91 15.68 -0.82
N VAL A 277 28.18 15.33 -1.03
CA VAL A 277 29.29 16.30 -0.96
C VAL A 277 29.24 17.29 -2.14
N ILE A 278 28.92 16.83 -3.35
CA ILE A 278 28.74 17.70 -4.53
C ILE A 278 27.59 18.67 -4.30
N LYS A 279 26.46 18.18 -3.79
CA LYS A 279 25.28 18.97 -3.45
C LYS A 279 25.62 20.13 -2.52
N THR A 280 26.25 19.83 -1.40
CA THR A 280 26.63 20.83 -0.40
C THR A 280 27.70 21.80 -0.92
N SER A 281 28.68 21.31 -1.67
CA SER A 281 29.79 22.13 -2.19
C SER A 281 29.37 23.08 -3.30
N LEU A 282 28.42 22.67 -4.14
CA LEU A 282 27.96 23.46 -5.30
C LEU A 282 26.70 24.29 -5.02
N GLY A 283 26.13 24.17 -3.81
CA GLY A 283 24.87 24.83 -3.46
C GLY A 283 23.68 24.32 -4.28
N LEU A 284 23.69 23.05 -4.69
CA LEU A 284 22.52 22.44 -5.33
C LEU A 284 21.37 22.44 -4.33
N GLY A 285 20.17 22.79 -4.82
CA GLY A 285 18.95 22.86 -4.01
C GLY A 285 18.66 21.56 -3.25
N SER A 286 17.67 21.61 -2.35
CA SER A 286 17.29 20.50 -1.47
C SER A 286 16.67 19.33 -2.25
N TRP A 287 17.49 18.48 -2.87
CA TRP A 287 17.08 17.13 -3.29
C TRP A 287 17.14 16.18 -2.08
N THR A 288 16.24 15.21 -2.03
CA THR A 288 16.08 14.26 -0.90
C THR A 288 15.79 12.86 -1.41
N GLY A 289 16.29 11.84 -0.71
CA GLY A 289 16.09 10.45 -1.10
C GLY A 289 17.15 9.97 -2.10
N ASP A 290 16.92 8.82 -2.72
CA ASP A 290 17.88 8.18 -3.61
C ASP A 290 18.06 8.92 -4.96
N PRO A 291 19.29 9.13 -5.45
CA PRO A 291 19.53 9.92 -6.67
C PRO A 291 19.13 9.20 -7.97
N CYS A 292 19.02 7.86 -7.96
CA CYS A 292 18.70 7.05 -9.13
C CYS A 292 17.30 6.41 -9.05
N PHE A 293 16.78 6.16 -7.85
CA PHE A 293 15.54 5.43 -7.61
C PHE A 293 14.44 6.29 -6.97
N PRO A 294 13.15 6.01 -7.26
CA PRO A 294 12.66 5.08 -8.28
C PRO A 294 12.89 5.60 -9.71
N VAL A 295 13.15 6.90 -9.85
CA VAL A 295 13.49 7.57 -11.10
C VAL A 295 14.64 8.54 -10.83
N PRO A 296 15.66 8.62 -11.70
CA PRO A 296 16.75 9.56 -11.49
C PRO A 296 16.27 11.01 -11.52
N TYR A 297 16.96 11.87 -10.77
CA TYR A 297 16.77 13.31 -10.90
C TYR A 297 17.09 13.79 -12.32
N SER A 298 16.48 14.90 -12.75
CA SER A 298 16.65 15.43 -14.12
C SER A 298 18.10 15.73 -14.51
N TRP A 299 18.97 15.96 -13.52
CA TRP A 299 20.39 16.24 -13.70
C TRP A 299 21.28 15.01 -13.49
N VAL A 300 20.73 13.84 -13.18
CA VAL A 300 21.48 12.58 -13.00
C VAL A 300 21.04 11.56 -14.04
N THR A 301 21.98 10.78 -14.57
CA THR A 301 21.67 9.53 -15.26
C THR A 301 22.41 8.39 -14.57
N CYS A 302 21.72 7.26 -14.43
CA CYS A 302 22.27 6.07 -13.81
C CYS A 302 22.19 4.88 -14.77
N GLU A 303 23.17 3.98 -14.71
CA GLU A 303 23.14 2.71 -15.42
C GLU A 303 22.25 1.69 -14.70
N THR A 304 21.76 0.68 -15.42
CA THR A 304 21.20 -0.53 -14.81
C THR A 304 22.24 -1.14 -13.87
N GLY A 305 22.02 -1.01 -12.55
CA GLY A 305 22.97 -1.44 -11.52
C GLY A 305 23.40 -0.35 -10.54
N SER A 306 22.59 0.71 -10.37
CA SER A 306 22.71 1.63 -9.23
C SER A 306 23.95 2.55 -9.25
N ARG A 307 24.59 2.74 -10.41
CA ARG A 307 25.77 3.60 -10.56
C ARG A 307 25.46 4.85 -11.36
N VAL A 308 26.00 5.99 -10.93
CA VAL A 308 25.86 7.28 -11.61
C VAL A 308 26.81 7.34 -12.81
N THR A 309 26.25 7.57 -13.99
CA THR A 309 27.00 7.65 -15.26
C THR A 309 27.01 9.03 -15.86
N SER A 310 26.01 9.87 -15.57
CA SER A 310 25.99 11.25 -16.04
C SER A 310 25.54 12.23 -14.96
N ILE A 311 26.20 13.39 -14.93
CA ILE A 311 25.78 14.57 -14.18
C ILE A 311 25.64 15.73 -15.17
N LYS A 312 24.44 16.31 -15.25
CA LYS A 312 24.07 17.39 -16.18
C LYS A 312 23.60 18.61 -15.42
N LEU A 313 24.55 19.46 -15.08
CA LEU A 313 24.36 20.62 -14.21
C LEU A 313 24.79 21.93 -14.87
N SER A 314 24.90 21.97 -16.21
CA SER A 314 25.19 23.20 -16.94
C SER A 314 24.08 24.24 -16.76
N ASN A 315 24.45 25.51 -16.61
CA ASN A 315 23.50 26.64 -16.46
C ASN A 315 22.62 26.61 -15.19
N TYR A 316 23.03 25.92 -14.13
CA TYR A 316 22.30 25.88 -12.86
C TYR A 316 22.63 27.07 -11.93
N SER A 317 23.41 28.05 -12.40
CA SER A 317 23.90 29.18 -11.58
C SER A 317 24.62 28.71 -10.31
N LEU A 318 25.30 27.56 -10.39
CA LEU A 318 25.99 26.96 -9.26
C LEU A 318 27.17 27.84 -8.85
N THR A 319 27.42 27.90 -7.54
CA THR A 319 28.57 28.61 -6.96
C THR A 319 29.44 27.61 -6.20
N GLY A 320 30.52 28.06 -5.54
CA GLY A 320 31.40 27.17 -4.78
C GLY A 320 32.39 26.38 -5.65
N THR A 321 33.05 25.40 -5.04
CA THR A 321 34.17 24.65 -5.65
C THR A 321 33.79 23.22 -5.98
N ILE A 322 34.26 22.68 -7.11
CA ILE A 322 34.06 21.27 -7.46
C ILE A 322 34.82 20.39 -6.46
N PRO A 323 34.14 19.57 -5.64
CA PRO A 323 34.80 18.79 -4.60
C PRO A 323 35.56 17.60 -5.18
N THR A 324 36.60 17.15 -4.48
CA THR A 324 37.39 15.97 -4.88
C THR A 324 36.58 14.67 -4.91
N SER A 325 35.44 14.62 -4.20
CA SER A 325 34.53 13.47 -4.21
C SER A 325 33.93 13.18 -5.60
N ILE A 326 33.97 14.13 -6.54
CA ILE A 326 33.58 13.88 -7.93
C ILE A 326 34.37 12.71 -8.54
N ALA A 327 35.61 12.49 -8.11
CA ALA A 327 36.47 11.40 -8.58
C ALA A 327 36.07 10.02 -8.03
N ASP A 328 35.17 9.95 -7.05
CA ASP A 328 34.67 8.68 -6.50
C ASP A 328 33.53 8.10 -7.34
N LEU A 329 32.93 8.90 -8.24
CA LEU A 329 31.93 8.48 -9.23
C LEU A 329 32.58 7.69 -10.39
N THR A 330 33.23 6.57 -10.08
CA THR A 330 34.07 5.80 -11.02
C THR A 330 33.36 5.26 -12.27
N ALA A 331 32.02 5.27 -12.29
CA ALA A 331 31.21 4.91 -13.45
C ALA A 331 30.90 6.10 -14.39
N LEU A 332 31.22 7.33 -13.99
CA LEU A 332 30.87 8.55 -14.71
C LEU A 332 31.48 8.58 -16.12
N THR A 333 30.62 8.76 -17.12
CA THR A 333 30.97 8.94 -18.52
C THR A 333 30.83 10.39 -18.97
N ASP A 334 29.91 11.13 -18.35
CA ASP A 334 29.53 12.47 -18.77
C ASP A 334 29.40 13.39 -17.55
N LEU A 335 30.23 14.42 -17.48
CA LEU A 335 30.14 15.48 -16.48
C LEU A 335 29.92 16.81 -17.20
N TRP A 336 28.86 17.52 -16.87
CA TRP A 336 28.56 18.82 -17.46
C TRP A 336 28.32 19.84 -16.35
N LEU A 337 29.29 20.74 -16.17
CA LEU A 337 29.28 21.80 -15.15
C LEU A 337 29.52 23.19 -15.77
N ASP A 338 29.52 23.29 -17.09
CA ASP A 338 29.75 24.53 -17.83
C ASP A 338 28.66 25.59 -17.60
N ASN A 339 29.00 26.84 -17.89
CA ASN A 339 28.07 27.98 -17.74
C ASN A 339 27.51 28.14 -16.30
N ASN A 340 28.35 27.87 -15.31
CA ASN A 340 28.10 28.15 -13.90
C ASN A 340 29.11 29.16 -13.34
N GLN A 341 28.94 29.54 -12.08
CA GLN A 341 29.81 30.48 -11.35
C GLN A 341 30.73 29.74 -10.38
N ASN A 342 31.09 28.49 -10.71
CA ASN A 342 31.99 27.69 -9.89
C ASN A 342 33.38 28.32 -9.84
N GLN A 343 34.04 28.22 -8.69
CA GLN A 343 35.34 28.79 -8.41
C GLN A 343 36.34 27.68 -8.06
N GLY A 344 37.63 28.04 -8.01
CA GLY A 344 38.70 27.10 -7.66
C GLY A 344 39.17 26.23 -8.83
N ALA A 345 40.09 25.31 -8.53
CA ALA A 345 40.66 24.41 -9.51
C ALA A 345 39.78 23.17 -9.72
N ILE A 346 39.83 22.60 -10.92
CA ILE A 346 39.25 21.28 -11.20
C ILE A 346 40.05 20.24 -10.40
N PRO A 347 39.41 19.39 -9.57
CA PRO A 347 40.09 18.37 -8.78
C PRO A 347 40.73 17.28 -9.67
N ASP A 348 41.57 16.43 -9.09
CA ASP A 348 42.16 15.29 -9.82
C ASP A 348 41.09 14.27 -10.23
N LEU A 349 40.88 14.12 -11.55
CA LEU A 349 39.89 13.22 -12.14
C LEU A 349 40.47 11.88 -12.63
N LYS A 350 41.74 11.54 -12.32
CA LYS A 350 42.40 10.32 -12.84
C LYS A 350 41.65 9.01 -12.57
N LYS A 351 40.85 8.95 -11.51
CA LYS A 351 40.03 7.76 -11.18
C LYS A 351 38.84 7.57 -12.13
N LEU A 352 38.42 8.61 -12.84
CA LEU A 352 37.28 8.59 -13.76
C LEU A 352 37.68 8.05 -15.14
N THR A 353 38.14 6.80 -15.17
CA THR A 353 38.68 6.16 -16.39
C THR A 353 37.65 5.96 -17.50
N LYS A 354 36.36 6.08 -17.17
CA LYS A 354 35.24 6.00 -18.13
C LYS A 354 34.77 7.36 -18.64
N LEU A 355 35.30 8.47 -18.12
CA LEU A 355 34.87 9.82 -18.48
C LEU A 355 35.23 10.12 -19.94
N LYS A 356 34.23 10.51 -20.72
CA LYS A 356 34.34 10.83 -22.15
C LYS A 356 34.07 12.31 -22.42
N THR A 357 33.20 12.91 -21.62
CA THR A 357 32.77 14.29 -21.77
C THR A 357 32.85 15.02 -20.43
N LEU A 358 33.43 16.23 -20.45
CA LEU A 358 33.68 17.10 -19.30
C LEU A 358 33.30 18.55 -19.61
#